data_AF-A0A9D9QZK4-F1
#
_entry.id   AF-A0A9D9QZK4-F1
#
_cell.length_a   1.000
_cell.length_b   1.000
_cell.length_c   1.000
_cell.angle_alpha   90.00
_cell.angle_beta   90.00
_cell.angle_gamma   90.00
#
_symmetry.space_group_name_H-M   'P 1'
#
loop_
_entity.id
_entity.type
_entity.pdbx_description
1 polymer ?
#
loop_
_entity_poly.entity_id
_entity_poly.type
_entity_poly.pdbx_seq_one_letter_code
_entity_poly.pdbx_strand_id
1 'polypeptide(L)'
;MIKQWIAVLLLFFCTSVAYGEENNILDKVESSARYWLELVDSGKYKESWENSSALFKTKTSESEWIKSITAIRGPRGTINARYIATAGTTKTLPGFPDGEYIVLQFYTTFTQKGLALETVAQAKTSDETWQIVEYSIK
;
A
#
# COMPACT_ATOMS: atom_id res chain seq x y z
N MET A 1 -66.64 3.20 -20.60
CA MET A 1 -65.59 2.34 -21.17
C MET A 1 -64.35 2.43 -20.28
N ILE A 2 -63.68 1.30 -20.07
CA ILE A 2 -62.87 0.96 -18.89
C ILE A 2 -61.36 1.03 -19.20
N LYS A 3 -60.57 1.57 -18.26
CA LYS A 3 -59.17 1.30 -17.84
C LYS A 3 -57.98 1.38 -18.85
N GLN A 4 -56.92 2.10 -18.41
CA GLN A 4 -55.50 1.66 -18.22
C GLN A 4 -54.63 2.95 -18.11
N TRP A 5 -54.22 3.46 -16.94
CA TRP A 5 -53.08 3.06 -16.07
C TRP A 5 -51.80 2.66 -16.82
N ILE A 6 -50.73 3.46 -16.69
CA ILE A 6 -49.45 3.13 -16.03
C ILE A 6 -48.39 4.21 -16.35
N ALA A 7 -47.79 4.74 -15.30
CA ALA A 7 -46.61 5.60 -15.31
C ALA A 7 -45.37 4.83 -15.78
N VAL A 8 -44.50 5.45 -16.58
CA VAL A 8 -43.11 4.98 -16.77
C VAL A 8 -42.19 6.00 -16.13
N LEU A 9 -42.00 5.79 -14.82
CA LEU A 9 -40.84 6.22 -14.06
C LEU A 9 -39.77 5.13 -14.19
N LEU A 10 -38.49 5.50 -14.02
CA LEU A 10 -37.30 4.65 -13.86
C LEU A 10 -36.55 4.22 -15.13
N LEU A 11 -35.46 4.95 -15.40
CA LEU A 11 -34.17 4.37 -15.80
C LEU A 11 -33.05 5.30 -15.28
N PHE A 12 -32.80 5.21 -13.97
CA PHE A 12 -31.59 5.73 -13.34
C PHE A 12 -31.14 4.69 -12.31
N PHE A 13 -30.57 3.59 -12.79
CA PHE A 13 -29.97 2.57 -11.93
C PHE A 13 -28.66 2.08 -12.56
N CYS A 14 -27.69 1.87 -11.67
CA CYS A 14 -26.34 1.34 -11.89
C CYS A 14 -25.23 2.32 -12.29
N THR A 15 -24.80 3.15 -11.35
CA THR A 15 -23.37 3.55 -11.28
C THR A 15 -22.73 3.39 -9.89
N SER A 16 -23.43 2.87 -8.88
CA SER A 16 -22.92 2.86 -7.49
C SER A 16 -22.00 1.68 -7.13
N VAL A 17 -21.83 0.67 -8.00
CA VAL A 17 -21.06 -0.53 -7.63
C VAL A 17 -19.54 -0.30 -7.67
N ALA A 18 -19.04 0.48 -8.64
CA ALA A 18 -17.60 0.70 -8.80
C ALA A 18 -16.97 1.50 -7.64
N TYR A 19 -17.73 2.44 -7.04
CA TYR A 19 -17.20 3.31 -5.98
C TYR A 19 -17.05 2.59 -4.63
N GLY A 20 -17.82 1.53 -4.37
CA GLY A 20 -17.77 0.80 -3.09
C GLY A 20 -16.58 -0.14 -2.97
N GLU A 21 -16.15 -0.73 -4.09
CA GLU A 21 -15.06 -1.71 -4.13
C GLU A 21 -13.68 -1.06 -4.06
N GLU A 22 -13.50 0.08 -4.75
CA GLU A 22 -12.22 0.82 -4.77
C GLU A 22 -11.86 1.38 -3.38
N ASN A 23 -12.82 1.98 -2.67
CA ASN A 23 -12.59 2.48 -1.30
C ASN A 23 -12.20 1.33 -0.34
N ASN A 24 -12.81 0.15 -0.51
CA ASN A 24 -12.48 -1.02 0.31
C ASN A 24 -11.06 -1.55 0.07
N ILE A 25 -10.60 -1.54 -1.19
CA ILE A 25 -9.24 -1.96 -1.54
C ILE A 25 -8.23 -0.96 -1.02
N LEU A 26 -8.45 0.34 -1.22
CA LEU A 26 -7.53 1.37 -0.73
C LEU A 26 -7.34 1.29 0.79
N ASP A 27 -8.44 1.17 1.55
CA ASP A 27 -8.38 1.03 3.01
C ASP A 27 -7.55 -0.18 3.45
N LYS A 28 -7.74 -1.33 2.81
CA LYS A 28 -6.99 -2.57 3.09
C LYS A 28 -5.50 -2.41 2.79
N VAL A 29 -5.18 -1.84 1.63
CA VAL A 29 -3.82 -1.69 1.13
C VAL A 29 -3.05 -0.64 1.94
N GLU A 30 -3.71 0.47 2.28
CA GLU A 30 -3.14 1.48 3.18
C GLU A 30 -2.92 0.91 4.59
N SER A 31 -3.91 0.18 5.14
CA SER A 31 -3.77 -0.44 6.46
C SER A 31 -2.62 -1.44 6.52
N SER A 32 -2.48 -2.29 5.49
CA SER A 32 -1.35 -3.23 5.37
C SER A 32 0.00 -2.52 5.34
N ALA A 33 0.12 -1.46 4.50
CA ALA A 33 1.35 -0.67 4.45
C ALA A 33 1.66 0.04 5.77
N ARG A 34 0.65 0.61 6.45
CA ARG A 34 0.84 1.31 7.73
C ARG A 34 1.28 0.36 8.82
N TYR A 35 0.67 -0.82 8.91
CA TYR A 35 1.10 -1.86 9.85
C TYR A 35 2.57 -2.26 9.60
N TRP A 36 2.93 -2.52 8.34
CA TRP A 36 4.30 -2.88 7.99
C TRP A 36 5.29 -1.74 8.31
N LEU A 37 4.92 -0.49 8.02
CA LEU A 37 5.74 0.68 8.34
C LEU A 37 5.90 0.86 9.85
N GLU A 38 4.87 0.59 10.67
CA GLU A 38 4.96 0.66 12.12
C GLU A 38 6.01 -0.32 12.70
N LEU A 39 6.14 -1.52 12.11
CA LEU A 39 7.21 -2.46 12.46
C LEU A 39 8.59 -1.84 12.17
N VAL A 40 8.73 -1.20 11.01
CA VAL A 40 9.97 -0.50 10.64
C VAL A 40 10.27 0.66 11.58
N ASP A 41 9.26 1.46 11.91
CA ASP A 41 9.40 2.64 12.77
C ASP A 41 9.76 2.25 14.21
N SER A 42 9.27 1.09 14.66
CA SER A 42 9.57 0.50 15.96
C SER A 42 10.91 -0.24 15.99
N GLY A 43 11.69 -0.21 14.91
CA GLY A 43 12.97 -0.91 14.79
C GLY A 43 12.85 -2.44 14.69
N LYS A 44 11.63 -2.97 14.51
CA LYS A 44 11.34 -4.41 14.39
C LYS A 44 11.62 -4.88 12.96
N TYR A 45 12.85 -4.68 12.49
CA TYR A 45 13.22 -4.88 11.09
C TYR A 45 13.07 -6.33 10.64
N LYS A 46 13.39 -7.29 11.51
CA LYS A 46 13.15 -8.71 11.22
C LYS A 46 11.67 -9.00 10.99
N GLU A 47 10.80 -8.54 11.90
CA GLU A 47 9.35 -8.72 11.77
C GLU A 47 8.81 -8.05 10.51
N SER A 48 9.31 -6.86 10.15
CA SER A 48 8.92 -6.22 8.88
C SER A 48 9.30 -7.08 7.67
N TRP A 49 10.48 -7.72 7.67
CA TRP A 49 10.88 -8.64 6.60
C TRP A 49 10.00 -9.89 6.57
N GLU A 50 9.70 -10.47 7.73
CA GLU A 50 8.82 -11.63 7.87
C GLU A 50 7.39 -11.33 7.38
N ASN A 51 6.92 -10.08 7.53
CA ASN A 51 5.62 -9.61 7.04
C ASN A 51 5.66 -9.05 5.60
N SER A 52 6.77 -9.20 4.89
CA SER A 52 6.86 -8.89 3.45
C SER A 52 6.48 -10.10 2.60
N SER A 53 6.18 -9.82 1.33
CA SER A 53 5.88 -10.83 0.31
C SER A 53 7.03 -11.81 0.07
N ALA A 54 6.72 -12.97 -0.50
CA ALA A 54 7.74 -13.90 -0.99
C ALA A 54 8.70 -13.23 -2.00
N LEU A 55 8.18 -12.37 -2.89
CA LEU A 55 8.99 -11.63 -3.86
C LEU A 55 10.03 -10.72 -3.18
N PHE A 56 9.65 -10.02 -2.11
CA PHE A 56 10.57 -9.23 -1.30
C PHE A 56 11.68 -10.12 -0.73
N LYS A 57 11.30 -11.24 -0.12
CA LYS A 57 12.23 -12.18 0.54
C LYS A 57 13.17 -12.89 -0.44
N THR A 58 12.73 -13.09 -1.68
CA THR A 58 13.58 -13.61 -2.77
C THR A 58 14.56 -12.55 -3.26
N LYS A 59 14.14 -11.29 -3.37
CA LYS A 59 14.98 -10.17 -3.85
C LYS A 59 15.99 -9.71 -2.80
N THR A 60 15.64 -9.76 -1.51
CA THR A 60 16.43 -9.22 -0.41
C THR A 60 16.41 -10.17 0.78
N SER A 61 17.60 -10.66 1.17
CA SER A 61 17.74 -11.51 2.35
C SER A 61 17.43 -10.74 3.65
N GLU A 62 17.04 -11.45 4.71
CA GLU A 62 16.75 -10.83 6.02
C GLU A 62 17.93 -9.98 6.52
N SER A 63 19.16 -10.50 6.41
CA SER A 63 20.36 -9.80 6.88
C SER A 63 20.67 -8.54 6.07
N GLU A 64 20.48 -8.59 4.75
CA GLU A 64 20.63 -7.44 3.87
C GLU A 64 19.56 -6.38 4.14
N TRP A 65 18.31 -6.80 4.38
CA TRP A 65 17.24 -5.91 4.77
C TRP A 65 17.56 -5.20 6.07
N ILE A 66 17.87 -5.95 7.14
CA ILE A 66 18.19 -5.38 8.45
C ILE A 66 19.37 -4.39 8.33
N LYS A 67 20.42 -4.75 7.60
CA LYS A 67 21.58 -3.88 7.38
C LYS A 67 21.19 -2.59 6.66
N SER A 68 20.47 -2.69 5.54
CA SER A 68 20.10 -1.54 4.71
C SER A 68 19.10 -0.62 5.41
N ILE A 69 18.04 -1.18 6.00
CA ILE A 69 17.02 -0.37 6.67
C ILE A 69 17.57 0.31 7.92
N THR A 70 18.48 -0.31 8.66
CA THR A 70 19.17 0.32 9.80
C THR A 70 19.96 1.55 9.35
N ALA A 71 20.73 1.44 8.25
CA ALA A 71 21.51 2.55 7.72
C ALA A 71 20.64 3.70 7.19
N ILE A 72 19.45 3.38 6.68
CA ILE A 72 18.52 4.37 6.12
C ILE A 72 17.67 5.04 7.21
N ARG A 73 17.14 4.28 8.17
CA ARG A 73 16.25 4.77 9.24
C ARG A 73 17.02 5.42 10.40
N GLY A 74 18.14 4.84 10.81
CA GLY A 74 18.90 5.27 11.99
C GLY A 74 19.20 6.78 12.00
N PRO A 75 19.77 7.36 10.92
CA PRO A 75 20.10 8.78 10.87
C PRO A 75 18.91 9.74 10.80
N ARG A 76 17.69 9.24 10.58
CA ARG A 76 16.46 10.07 10.48
C ARG A 76 15.77 10.25 11.84
N GLY A 77 16.02 9.33 12.76
CA GLY A 77 15.36 9.14 14.07
C GLY A 77 13.85 8.96 13.99
N THR A 78 13.12 9.45 14.98
CA THR A 78 11.69 9.11 15.15
C THR A 78 10.80 9.86 14.17
N ILE A 79 9.62 9.28 13.90
CA ILE A 79 8.61 9.92 13.08
C ILE A 79 7.83 10.95 13.90
N ASN A 80 7.58 12.11 13.29
CA ASN A 80 6.66 13.12 13.79
C ASN A 80 5.25 12.94 13.20
N ALA A 81 5.17 12.67 11.90
CA ALA A 81 3.91 12.53 11.17
C ALA A 81 4.12 11.75 9.85
N ARG A 82 3.05 11.09 9.39
CA ARG A 82 2.98 10.35 8.12
C ARG A 82 1.60 10.53 7.48
N TYR A 83 1.57 11.06 6.26
CA TYR A 83 0.35 11.29 5.48
C TYR A 83 0.43 10.59 4.13
N ILE A 84 -0.68 9.98 3.69
CA ILE A 84 -0.75 9.42 2.34
C ILE A 84 -0.68 10.56 1.32
N ALA A 85 0.16 10.38 0.31
CA ALA A 85 0.36 11.33 -0.79
C ALA A 85 -0.38 10.85 -2.04
N THR A 86 -0.14 9.61 -2.45
CA THR A 86 -0.78 9.01 -3.63
C THR A 86 -0.99 7.51 -3.43
N ALA A 87 -2.00 6.97 -4.11
CA ALA A 87 -2.17 5.54 -4.34
C ALA A 87 -2.38 5.32 -5.85
N GLY A 88 -1.69 4.34 -6.43
CA GLY A 88 -1.82 4.04 -7.85
C GLY A 88 -1.67 2.56 -8.15
N THR A 89 -2.49 2.06 -9.07
CA THR A 89 -2.41 0.69 -9.58
C THR A 89 -1.45 0.61 -10.76
N THR A 90 -0.73 -0.51 -10.89
CA THR A 90 0.07 -0.80 -12.08
C THR A 90 0.10 -2.31 -12.31
N LYS A 91 0.28 -2.71 -13.58
CA LYS A 91 0.48 -4.12 -13.97
C LYS A 91 1.95 -4.54 -14.03
N THR A 92 2.85 -3.56 -13.95
CA THR A 92 4.29 -3.76 -14.05
C THR A 92 5.00 -2.96 -12.97
N LEU A 93 6.00 -3.58 -12.35
CA LEU A 93 6.87 -2.97 -11.36
C LEU A 93 8.32 -3.33 -11.70
N PRO A 94 9.23 -2.35 -11.91
CA PRO A 94 10.60 -2.63 -12.33
C PRO A 94 11.31 -3.65 -11.42
N GLY A 95 11.84 -4.72 -12.02
CA GLY A 95 12.54 -5.78 -11.28
C GLY A 95 11.63 -6.85 -10.66
N PHE A 96 10.33 -6.84 -10.97
CA PHE A 96 9.36 -7.86 -10.58
C PHE A 96 8.60 -8.40 -11.80
N PRO A 97 8.01 -9.61 -11.73
CA PRO A 97 7.15 -10.16 -12.79
C PRO A 97 5.93 -9.28 -13.07
N ASP A 98 5.28 -9.46 -14.22
CA ASP A 98 3.97 -8.86 -14.47
C ASP A 98 2.95 -9.37 -13.44
N GLY A 99 2.09 -8.49 -12.93
CA GLY A 99 1.15 -8.80 -11.85
C GLY A 99 0.34 -7.59 -11.42
N GLU A 100 -0.57 -7.75 -10.46
CA GLU A 100 -1.33 -6.63 -9.89
C GLU A 100 -0.56 -5.97 -8.75
N TYR A 101 -0.22 -4.70 -8.92
CA TYR A 101 0.51 -3.91 -7.93
C TYR A 101 -0.28 -2.67 -7.53
N ILE A 102 -0.15 -2.28 -6.27
CA ILE A 102 -0.52 -0.96 -5.79
C ILE A 102 0.71 -0.30 -5.17
N VAL A 103 0.98 0.92 -5.62
CA VAL A 103 2.08 1.76 -5.11
C VAL A 103 1.47 2.89 -4.28
N LEU A 104 1.81 2.88 -2.99
CA LEU A 104 1.47 3.96 -2.06
C LEU A 104 2.68 4.86 -1.86
N GLN A 105 2.45 6.16 -1.82
CA GLN A 105 3.44 7.13 -1.40
C GLN A 105 2.98 7.83 -0.13
N PHE A 106 3.91 8.07 0.79
CA PHE A 106 3.66 8.80 2.02
C PHE A 106 4.65 9.95 2.17
N TYR A 107 4.13 11.11 2.57
CA TYR A 107 4.92 12.19 3.12
C TYR A 107 5.15 11.92 4.60
N THR A 108 6.42 11.74 4.98
CA THR A 108 6.80 11.42 6.36
C THR A 108 7.84 12.38 6.87
N THR A 109 7.56 13.00 8.00
CA THR A 109 8.49 13.92 8.65
C THR A 109 9.18 13.22 9.81
N PHE A 110 10.51 13.30 9.85
CA PHE A 110 11.35 12.73 10.90
C PHE A 110 12.02 13.81 11.74
N THR A 111 12.40 13.48 12.97
CA THR A 111 13.03 14.40 13.91
C THR A 111 14.39 14.95 13.45
N GLN A 112 15.20 14.19 12.70
CA GLN A 112 16.56 14.63 12.32
C GLN A 112 16.73 14.98 10.84
N LYS A 113 15.90 14.45 9.93
CA LYS A 113 16.03 14.69 8.48
C LYS A 113 14.82 15.35 7.81
N GLY A 114 13.83 15.80 8.58
CA GLY A 114 12.67 16.51 8.06
C GLY A 114 11.81 15.62 7.16
N LEU A 115 11.23 16.21 6.11
CA LEU A 115 10.33 15.54 5.18
C LEU A 115 11.07 14.53 4.29
N ALA A 116 10.49 13.35 4.13
CA ALA A 116 10.90 12.33 3.18
C ALA A 116 9.68 11.80 2.42
N LEU A 117 9.91 11.27 1.23
CA LEU A 117 8.90 10.53 0.47
C LEU A 117 9.16 9.03 0.64
N GLU A 118 8.29 8.35 1.36
CA GLU A 118 8.28 6.88 1.44
C GLU A 118 7.44 6.34 0.28
N THR A 119 7.92 5.31 -0.41
CA THR A 119 7.18 4.57 -1.44
C THR A 119 7.09 3.11 -1.02
N VAL A 120 5.86 2.60 -0.91
CA VAL A 120 5.54 1.21 -0.55
C VAL A 120 4.80 0.59 -1.72
N ALA A 121 5.39 -0.40 -2.38
CA ALA A 121 4.71 -1.19 -3.39
C ALA A 121 4.21 -2.50 -2.78
N GLN A 122 2.98 -2.86 -3.09
CA GLN A 122 2.35 -4.11 -2.67
C GLN A 122 1.93 -4.89 -3.90
N ALA A 123 2.12 -6.21 -3.87
CA ALA A 123 1.55 -7.10 -4.87
C ALA A 123 0.35 -7.83 -4.29
N LYS A 124 -0.61 -8.10 -5.16
CA LYS A 124 -1.72 -8.98 -4.87
C LYS A 124 -1.22 -10.43 -4.82
N THR A 125 -1.51 -11.11 -3.72
CA THR A 125 -1.19 -12.52 -3.53
C THR A 125 -2.33 -13.41 -4.03
N SER A 126 -2.09 -14.72 -4.10
CA SER A 126 -3.09 -15.71 -4.53
C SER A 126 -4.29 -15.84 -3.58
N ASP A 127 -4.16 -15.42 -2.33
CA ASP A 127 -5.23 -15.38 -1.33
C ASP A 127 -5.96 -14.02 -1.28
N GLU A 128 -5.81 -13.21 -2.34
CA GLU A 128 -6.44 -11.89 -2.47
C GLU A 128 -6.02 -10.88 -1.37
N THR A 129 -4.86 -11.12 -0.75
CA THR A 129 -4.22 -10.17 0.18
C THR A 129 -3.18 -9.31 -0.52
N TRP A 130 -2.75 -8.23 0.14
CA TRP A 130 -1.77 -7.29 -0.39
C TRP A 130 -0.55 -7.28 0.52
N GLN A 131 0.60 -7.68 -0.04
CA GLN A 131 1.85 -7.82 0.71
C GLN A 131 2.94 -6.95 0.10
N ILE A 132 3.79 -6.40 0.98
CA ILE A 132 4.86 -5.48 0.59
C ILE A 132 5.87 -6.22 -0.28
N VAL A 133 6.10 -5.71 -1.50
CA VAL A 133 7.12 -6.21 -2.44
C VAL A 133 8.34 -5.31 -2.51
N GLU A 134 8.16 -4.02 -2.24
CA GLU A 134 9.25 -3.05 -2.28
C GLU A 134 8.98 -1.87 -1.35
N TYR A 135 10.06 -1.37 -0.75
CA TYR A 135 10.04 -0.16 0.04
C TYR A 135 11.25 0.72 -0.31
N SER A 136 11.01 2.01 -0.48
CA SER A 136 12.08 2.99 -0.60
C SER A 136 11.72 4.30 0.10
N ILE A 137 12.73 5.07 0.46
CA ILE A 137 12.58 6.39 1.07
C ILE A 137 13.64 7.33 0.50
N LYS A 138 13.21 8.52 0.09
CA LYS A 138 14.07 9.59 -0.42
C LYS A 138 13.99 10.78 0.53
#